data_AF-A0A1G6UAP8-F1
#
_entry.id   AF-A0A1G6UAP8-F1
#
_cell.length_a   1.000
_cell.length_b   1.000
_cell.length_c   1.000
_cell.angle_alpha   90.00
_cell.angle_beta   90.00
_cell.angle_gamma   90.00
#
_symmetry.space_group_name_H-M   'P 1'
#
loop_
_entity.id
_entity.type
_entity.pdbx_description
1 polymer ?
#
loop_
_entity_poly.entity_id
_entity_poly.type
_entity_poly.pdbx_seq_one_letter_code
_entity_poly.pdbx_strand_id
1 'polypeptide(L)'
;MRTLIRFAALVALALLVAACASTRKEAPMPGPALAEVDLPRFMGRWWVIANIPYFAERGKLASSDNYSLREDGRIDVVYAYRKSFDETEERTLNAWARPLPGSGNAHWRQRFFGIFSVELQVLETDPDYRWALIGNPKRSLAWVFAREPLMDAAEYASVVERLRRFGYDPVSLKRVPQVPEQQGQPGFQ
;
A
#
# COMPACT_ATOMS: atom_id res chain seq x y z
N MET A 1 -0.18 -51.95 25.13
CA MET A 1 -0.96 -50.76 25.55
C MET A 1 -0.20 -49.43 25.42
N ARG A 2 1.01 -49.27 25.97
CA ARG A 2 1.78 -48.01 25.91
C ARG A 2 2.16 -47.52 24.50
N THR A 3 2.39 -48.43 23.55
CA THR A 3 2.74 -48.10 22.16
C THR A 3 1.55 -47.58 21.34
N LEU A 4 0.34 -48.12 21.60
CA LEU A 4 -0.91 -47.67 20.96
C LEU A 4 -1.30 -46.26 21.38
N ILE A 5 -1.06 -45.90 22.66
CA ILE A 5 -1.32 -44.56 23.19
C ILE A 5 -0.39 -43.50 22.57
N ARG A 6 0.88 -43.86 22.29
CA ARG A 6 1.85 -42.97 21.63
C ARG A 6 1.51 -42.73 20.16
N PHE A 7 1.01 -43.74 19.45
CA PHE A 7 0.53 -43.59 18.07
C PHE A 7 -0.74 -42.72 17.99
N ALA A 8 -1.68 -42.90 18.92
CA ALA A 8 -2.88 -42.07 18.98
C ALA A 8 -2.55 -40.58 19.27
N ALA A 9 -1.57 -40.31 20.13
CA ALA A 9 -1.13 -38.95 20.44
C ALA A 9 -0.44 -38.24 19.25
N LEU A 10 0.35 -38.98 18.45
CA LEU A 10 1.01 -38.44 17.25
C LEU A 10 0.00 -38.14 16.12
N VAL A 11 -1.02 -38.98 15.96
CA VAL A 11 -2.10 -38.75 14.97
C VAL A 11 -2.97 -37.54 15.36
N ALA A 12 -3.27 -37.37 16.65
CA ALA A 12 -4.01 -36.21 17.15
C ALA A 12 -3.24 -34.89 16.95
N LEU A 13 -1.92 -34.90 17.14
CA LEU A 13 -1.08 -33.73 16.91
C LEU A 13 -0.98 -33.37 15.42
N ALA A 14 -0.90 -34.36 14.52
CA ALA A 14 -0.90 -34.12 13.07
C ALA A 14 -2.22 -33.51 12.56
N LEU A 15 -3.36 -33.90 13.14
CA LEU A 15 -4.68 -33.34 12.82
C LEU A 15 -4.85 -31.89 13.32
N LEU A 16 -4.22 -31.54 14.45
CA LEU A 16 -4.23 -30.17 14.98
C LEU A 16 -3.41 -29.18 14.12
N VAL A 17 -2.33 -29.62 13.48
CA VAL A 17 -1.53 -28.77 12.58
C VAL A 17 -2.23 -28.55 11.24
N ALA A 18 -3.01 -29.53 10.75
CA ALA A 18 -3.79 -29.38 9.52
C ALA A 18 -4.96 -28.39 9.65
N ALA A 19 -5.53 -28.20 10.85
CA ALA A 19 -6.62 -27.26 11.11
C ALA A 19 -6.19 -25.78 11.00
N CYS A 20 -4.91 -25.49 11.22
CA CYS A 20 -4.35 -24.14 11.08
C CYS A 20 -3.97 -23.78 9.64
N ALA A 21 -3.96 -24.74 8.71
CA ALA A 21 -3.62 -24.51 7.30
C ALA A 21 -4.80 -24.04 6.44
N SER A 22 -5.91 -23.63 7.07
CA SER A 22 -7.03 -22.98 6.38
C SER A 22 -6.63 -21.56 5.95
N THR A 23 -5.89 -21.49 4.83
CA THR A 23 -5.76 -20.28 4.03
C THR A 23 -7.15 -19.95 3.50
N ARG A 24 -7.91 -19.19 4.30
CA ARG A 24 -9.17 -18.61 3.87
C ARG A 24 -8.82 -17.72 2.68
N LYS A 25 -9.12 -18.19 1.47
CA LYS A 25 -9.04 -17.40 0.24
C LYS A 25 -10.01 -16.25 0.46
N GLU A 26 -9.49 -15.10 0.86
CA GLU A 26 -10.27 -13.90 1.13
C GLU A 26 -11.12 -13.65 -0.11
N ALA A 27 -12.45 -13.66 0.05
CA ALA A 27 -13.36 -13.48 -1.06
C ALA A 27 -13.06 -12.11 -1.71
N PRO A 28 -13.13 -11.99 -3.05
CA PRO A 28 -12.90 -10.73 -3.73
C PRO A 28 -13.73 -9.63 -3.09
N MET A 29 -13.11 -8.47 -2.80
CA MET A 29 -13.77 -7.38 -2.10
C MET A 29 -15.05 -6.96 -2.83
N PRO A 30 -16.18 -6.75 -2.13
CA PRO A 30 -17.28 -6.00 -2.69
C PRO A 30 -16.80 -4.56 -2.95
N GLY A 31 -16.67 -4.22 -4.22
CA GLY A 31 -16.17 -2.95 -4.74
C GLY A 31 -16.10 -3.02 -6.27
N PRO A 32 -15.92 -1.90 -6.98
CA PRO A 32 -15.72 -1.94 -8.42
C PRO A 32 -14.44 -2.72 -8.76
N ALA A 33 -14.33 -3.15 -10.01
CA ALA A 33 -13.10 -3.74 -10.52
C ALA A 33 -11.91 -2.80 -10.25
N LEU A 34 -10.77 -3.38 -9.90
CA LEU A 34 -9.51 -2.64 -9.80
C LEU A 34 -9.11 -2.08 -11.17
N ALA A 35 -8.20 -1.11 -11.18
CA ALA A 35 -7.62 -0.61 -12.41
C ALA A 35 -6.96 -1.73 -13.21
N GLU A 36 -6.94 -1.59 -14.53
CA GLU A 36 -5.90 -2.24 -15.35
C GLU A 36 -4.70 -1.31 -15.40
N VAL A 37 -3.54 -1.80 -14.94
CA VAL A 37 -2.34 -0.98 -14.76
C VAL A 37 -1.34 -1.26 -15.88
N ASP A 38 -1.04 -0.23 -16.64
CA ASP A 38 0.12 -0.15 -17.53
C ASP A 38 1.35 0.09 -16.65
N LEU A 39 2.10 -0.98 -16.37
CA LEU A 39 3.28 -0.91 -15.50
C LEU A 39 4.32 0.10 -15.99
N PRO A 40 4.74 0.11 -17.27
CA PRO A 40 5.62 1.16 -17.79
C PRO A 40 5.17 2.58 -17.47
N ARG A 41 3.87 2.90 -17.67
CA ARG A 41 3.33 4.24 -17.36
C ARG A 41 3.22 4.52 -15.85
N PHE A 42 3.09 3.48 -15.03
CA PHE A 42 3.03 3.61 -13.58
C PHE A 42 4.39 3.86 -12.92
N MET A 43 5.50 3.48 -13.56
CA MET A 43 6.85 3.62 -12.99
C MET A 43 7.25 5.09 -12.74
N GLY A 44 8.38 5.27 -12.05
CA GLY A 44 8.90 6.56 -11.64
C GLY A 44 8.36 7.03 -10.29
N ARG A 45 8.51 8.32 -10.02
CA ARG A 45 8.16 8.92 -8.72
C ARG A 45 6.67 9.21 -8.60
N TRP A 46 6.16 8.94 -7.42
CA TRP A 46 4.86 9.37 -6.91
C TRP A 46 5.05 10.07 -5.57
N TRP A 47 4.54 11.29 -5.44
CA TRP A 47 4.46 11.97 -4.17
C TRP A 47 3.28 11.46 -3.37
N VAL A 48 3.50 11.20 -2.08
CA VAL A 48 2.44 10.78 -1.16
C VAL A 48 1.68 12.02 -0.72
N ILE A 49 0.54 12.31 -1.33
CA ILE A 49 -0.26 13.51 -1.01
C ILE A 49 -1.05 13.32 0.29
N ALA A 50 -1.56 12.11 0.51
CA ALA A 50 -2.23 11.73 1.74
C ALA A 50 -2.12 10.22 1.95
N ASN A 51 -2.25 9.79 3.21
CA ASN A 51 -2.40 8.39 3.54
C ASN A 51 -3.33 8.21 4.75
N ILE A 52 -3.73 6.98 5.03
CA ILE A 52 -4.25 6.59 6.35
C ILE A 52 -3.04 6.42 7.27
N PRO A 53 -2.80 7.30 8.27
CA PRO A 53 -1.53 7.33 8.99
C PRO A 53 -1.33 6.10 9.89
N TYR A 54 -0.27 5.34 9.61
CA TYR A 54 0.14 4.18 10.39
C TYR A 54 1.54 4.36 10.97
N PHE A 55 1.93 3.47 11.89
CA PHE A 55 3.14 3.64 12.71
C PHE A 55 4.42 3.91 11.92
N ALA A 56 4.55 3.36 10.71
CA ALA A 56 5.77 3.49 9.93
C ALA A 56 5.83 4.79 9.13
N GLU A 57 4.71 5.41 8.78
CA GLU A 57 4.68 6.62 7.92
C GLU A 57 4.18 7.90 8.61
N ARG A 58 3.54 7.78 9.77
CA ARG A 58 3.00 8.94 10.50
C ARG A 58 4.09 9.97 10.80
N GLY A 59 3.79 11.24 10.49
CA GLY A 59 4.65 12.38 10.80
C GLY A 59 5.86 12.53 9.88
N LYS A 60 5.93 11.74 8.80
CA LYS A 60 6.93 11.93 7.75
C LYS A 60 6.52 13.08 6.84
N LEU A 61 7.53 13.78 6.32
CA LEU A 61 7.37 14.97 5.49
C LEU A 61 7.97 14.71 4.10
N ALA A 62 7.55 15.47 3.10
CA ALA A 62 8.06 15.43 1.72
C ALA A 62 8.17 13.99 1.17
N SER A 63 7.17 13.15 1.47
CA SER A 63 7.27 11.71 1.22
C SER A 63 6.96 11.36 -0.22
N SER A 64 7.70 10.41 -0.78
CA SER A 64 7.48 9.88 -2.13
C SER A 64 7.86 8.41 -2.23
N ASP A 65 7.26 7.71 -3.20
CA ASP A 65 7.68 6.39 -3.65
C ASP A 65 8.23 6.48 -5.07
N ASN A 66 9.40 5.90 -5.31
CA ASN A 66 9.93 5.73 -6.66
C ASN A 66 9.90 4.26 -7.06
N TYR A 67 9.19 3.95 -8.15
CA TYR A 67 8.97 2.60 -8.66
C TYR A 67 9.83 2.33 -9.91
N SER A 68 10.52 1.20 -9.92
CA SER A 68 11.32 0.76 -11.08
C SER A 68 10.98 -0.68 -11.46
N LEU A 69 10.57 -0.91 -12.70
CA LEU A 69 10.25 -2.24 -13.21
C LEU A 69 11.54 -3.01 -13.54
N ARG A 70 11.62 -4.26 -13.07
CA ARG A 70 12.73 -5.17 -13.35
C ARG A 70 12.38 -6.14 -14.48
N GLU A 71 13.40 -6.70 -15.11
CA GLU A 71 13.26 -7.70 -16.18
C GLU A 71 12.50 -8.96 -15.73
N ASP A 72 12.57 -9.33 -14.44
CA ASP A 72 11.88 -10.51 -13.88
C ASP A 72 10.42 -10.24 -13.45
N GLY A 73 9.90 -9.05 -13.77
CA GLY A 73 8.54 -8.61 -13.47
C GLY A 73 8.32 -8.20 -12.01
N ARG A 74 9.36 -8.11 -11.18
CA ARG A 74 9.29 -7.40 -9.90
C ARG A 74 9.42 -5.89 -10.10
N ILE A 75 8.97 -5.14 -9.12
CA ILE A 75 9.02 -3.69 -9.07
C ILE A 75 9.84 -3.32 -7.83
N ASP A 76 10.97 -2.67 -8.01
CA ASP A 76 11.71 -2.09 -6.88
C ASP A 76 10.98 -0.81 -6.43
N VAL A 77 10.89 -0.62 -5.12
CA VAL A 77 10.21 0.53 -4.49
C VAL A 77 11.20 1.21 -3.54
N VAL A 78 11.47 2.48 -3.80
CA VAL A 78 12.26 3.33 -2.90
C VAL A 78 11.35 4.37 -2.29
N TYR A 79 10.99 4.18 -1.03
CA TYR A 79 10.23 5.15 -0.25
C TYR A 79 11.19 6.18 0.34
N ALA A 80 11.04 7.45 0.00
CA ALA A 80 11.84 8.57 0.50
C ALA A 80 11.00 9.51 1.38
N TYR A 81 11.60 10.09 2.42
CA TYR A 81 10.95 11.04 3.32
C TYR A 81 11.94 11.89 4.11
N ARG A 82 11.46 12.98 4.72
CA ARG A 82 12.20 13.79 5.71
C ARG A 82 11.55 13.71 7.08
N LYS A 83 12.35 13.93 8.14
CA LYS A 83 11.81 14.06 9.52
C LYS A 83 11.56 15.52 9.91
N SER A 84 12.28 16.45 9.29
CA SER A 84 12.04 17.89 9.38
C SER A 84 12.28 18.53 8.01
N PHE A 85 11.62 19.65 7.72
CA PHE A 85 11.96 20.47 6.55
C PHE A 85 13.32 21.19 6.68
N ASP A 86 13.86 21.29 7.90
CA ASP A 86 15.20 21.82 8.15
C ASP A 86 16.33 20.82 7.84
N GLU A 87 15.99 19.53 7.66
CA GLU A 87 16.97 18.51 7.27
C GLU A 87 17.29 18.63 5.77
N THR A 88 18.59 18.62 5.44
CA THR A 88 19.07 18.66 4.04
C THR A 88 19.02 17.29 3.36
N GLU A 89 19.00 16.20 4.12
CA GLU A 89 19.06 14.83 3.60
C GLU A 89 17.71 14.12 3.72
N GLU A 90 17.33 13.41 2.67
CA GLU A 90 16.19 12.49 2.69
C GLU A 90 16.60 11.12 3.20
N ARG A 91 15.71 10.48 3.95
CA ARG A 91 15.85 9.09 4.39
C ARG A 91 15.10 8.18 3.44
N THR A 92 15.68 7.02 3.14
CA THR A 92 15.09 6.06 2.21
C THR A 92 14.86 4.69 2.86
N LEU A 93 13.79 4.02 2.43
CA LEU A 93 13.49 2.62 2.75
C LEU A 93 13.26 1.86 1.44
N ASN A 94 13.96 0.74 1.28
CA ASN A 94 13.87 -0.09 0.09
C ASN A 94 12.90 -1.26 0.30
N ALA A 95 12.09 -1.52 -0.71
CA ALA A 95 11.21 -2.66 -0.80
C ALA A 95 11.16 -3.17 -2.25
N TRP A 96 10.50 -4.31 -2.45
CA TRP A 96 10.11 -4.72 -3.79
C TRP A 96 8.69 -5.27 -3.77
N ALA A 97 7.99 -5.13 -4.89
CA ALA A 97 6.66 -5.63 -5.11
C ALA A 97 6.63 -6.58 -6.32
N ARG A 98 5.61 -7.44 -6.36
CA ARG A 98 5.31 -8.26 -7.54
C ARG A 98 3.80 -8.23 -7.79
N PRO A 99 3.35 -7.87 -9.00
CA PRO A 99 1.95 -8.01 -9.38
C PRO A 99 1.52 -9.49 -9.34
N LEU A 100 0.31 -9.73 -8.84
CA LEU A 100 -0.29 -11.05 -8.80
C LEU A 100 -0.88 -11.40 -10.18
N PRO A 101 -0.66 -12.63 -10.69
CA PRO A 101 -1.19 -13.04 -11.99
C PRO A 101 -2.72 -12.88 -12.08
N GLY A 102 -3.20 -12.44 -13.24
CA GLY A 102 -4.64 -12.27 -13.50
C GLY A 102 -5.29 -11.06 -12.82
N SER A 103 -4.51 -10.18 -12.17
CA SER A 103 -5.03 -8.98 -11.50
C SER A 103 -5.05 -7.71 -12.36
N GLY A 104 -4.78 -7.81 -13.68
CA GLY A 104 -4.59 -6.63 -14.53
C GLY A 104 -3.44 -5.75 -14.06
N ASN A 105 -2.43 -6.32 -13.40
CA ASN A 105 -1.33 -5.62 -12.72
C ASN A 105 -1.74 -4.69 -11.58
N ALA A 106 -2.97 -4.72 -11.06
CA ALA A 106 -3.36 -3.84 -9.96
C ALA A 106 -3.11 -4.40 -8.56
N HIS A 107 -3.01 -5.72 -8.37
CA HIS A 107 -2.85 -6.32 -7.04
C HIS A 107 -1.41 -6.77 -6.83
N TRP A 108 -0.70 -6.14 -5.90
CA TRP A 108 0.71 -6.37 -5.65
C TRP A 108 0.93 -7.01 -4.30
N ARG A 109 1.88 -7.96 -4.24
CA ARG A 109 2.49 -8.40 -3.00
C ARG A 109 3.81 -7.68 -2.82
N GLN A 110 3.89 -6.79 -1.85
CA GLN A 110 5.08 -6.03 -1.50
C GLN A 110 5.81 -6.64 -0.31
N ARG A 111 7.14 -6.68 -0.37
CA ARG A 111 8.01 -7.20 0.70
C ARG A 111 8.97 -6.13 1.20
N PHE A 112 9.05 -6.03 2.52
CA PHE A 112 10.00 -5.17 3.23
C PHE A 112 11.06 -6.02 3.91
N PHE A 113 12.34 -5.71 3.67
CA PHE A 113 13.50 -6.36 4.32
C PHE A 113 13.47 -7.91 4.32
N GLY A 114 12.77 -8.53 3.36
CA GLY A 114 12.62 -9.98 3.23
C GLY A 114 11.66 -10.67 4.23
N ILE A 115 11.33 -10.05 5.36
CA ILE A 115 10.64 -10.69 6.49
C ILE A 115 9.13 -10.40 6.51
N PHE A 116 8.72 -9.19 6.11
CA PHE A 116 7.32 -8.77 6.15
C PHE A 116 6.76 -8.62 4.74
N SER A 117 5.52 -9.07 4.53
CA SER A 117 4.79 -8.85 3.29
C SER A 117 3.45 -8.18 3.54
N VAL A 118 3.11 -7.23 2.68
CA VAL A 118 1.79 -6.57 2.63
C VAL A 118 1.23 -6.74 1.22
N GLU A 119 -0.09 -6.85 1.13
CA GLU A 119 -0.78 -6.78 -0.15
C GLU A 119 -1.33 -5.38 -0.36
N LEU A 120 -1.01 -4.81 -1.51
CA LEU A 120 -1.48 -3.49 -1.96
C LEU A 120 -2.23 -3.64 -3.27
N GLN A 121 -3.14 -2.72 -3.53
CA GLN A 121 -3.98 -2.68 -4.70
C GLN A 121 -3.97 -1.26 -5.28
N VAL A 122 -3.65 -1.14 -6.56
CA VAL A 122 -3.94 0.05 -7.35
C VAL A 122 -5.44 0.06 -7.59
N LEU A 123 -6.15 0.87 -6.81
CA LEU A 123 -7.60 0.95 -6.84
C LEU A 123 -8.06 1.68 -8.10
N GLU A 124 -7.38 2.79 -8.42
CA GLU A 124 -7.71 3.63 -9.55
C GLU A 124 -6.53 4.52 -9.94
N THR A 125 -6.45 4.89 -11.22
CA THR A 125 -5.51 5.89 -11.72
C THR A 125 -6.25 6.92 -12.58
N ASP A 126 -5.74 8.14 -12.60
CA ASP A 126 -6.04 9.11 -13.66
C ASP A 126 -5.70 8.51 -15.03
N PRO A 127 -6.46 8.80 -16.12
CA PRO A 127 -6.13 8.30 -17.47
C PRO A 127 -4.72 8.68 -17.95
N ASP A 128 -4.23 9.83 -17.50
CA ASP A 128 -2.89 10.34 -17.82
C ASP A 128 -1.85 9.99 -16.74
N TYR A 129 -2.21 9.16 -15.75
CA TYR A 129 -1.34 8.75 -14.64
C TYR A 129 -0.80 9.93 -13.83
N ARG A 130 -1.60 11.00 -13.69
CA ARG A 130 -1.25 12.18 -12.87
C ARG A 130 -1.48 11.95 -11.38
N TRP A 131 -2.47 11.14 -11.02
CA TRP A 131 -2.73 10.68 -9.66
C TRP A 131 -3.10 9.19 -9.64
N ALA A 132 -2.91 8.55 -8.48
CA ALA A 132 -3.30 7.17 -8.25
C ALA A 132 -3.84 6.98 -6.83
N LEU A 133 -4.82 6.08 -6.69
CA LEU A 133 -5.35 5.62 -5.41
C LEU A 133 -4.81 4.22 -5.14
N ILE A 134 -4.12 4.07 -4.02
CA ILE A 134 -3.59 2.79 -3.55
C ILE A 134 -4.26 2.42 -2.24
N GLY A 135 -4.49 1.15 -2.00
CA GLY A 135 -4.97 0.67 -0.71
C GLY A 135 -4.63 -0.78 -0.45
N ASN A 136 -5.05 -1.32 0.69
CA ASN A 136 -4.95 -2.75 0.99
C ASN A 136 -6.32 -3.42 1.13
N PRO A 137 -6.44 -4.75 0.92
CA PRO A 137 -7.72 -5.45 1.01
C PRO A 137 -8.47 -5.29 2.35
N LYS A 138 -7.73 -5.10 3.46
CA LYS A 138 -8.30 -4.90 4.80
C LYS A 138 -8.80 -3.48 5.06
N ARG A 139 -8.60 -2.56 4.10
CA ARG A 139 -8.99 -1.15 4.15
C ARG A 139 -8.39 -0.36 5.31
N SER A 140 -7.32 -0.89 5.89
CA SER A 140 -6.59 -0.28 7.00
C SER A 140 -5.48 0.66 6.52
N LEU A 141 -5.14 0.60 5.23
CA LEU A 141 -4.13 1.42 4.58
C LEU A 141 -4.68 1.93 3.25
N ALA A 142 -4.53 3.22 2.99
CA ALA A 142 -4.81 3.86 1.72
C ALA A 142 -3.86 5.03 1.50
N TRP A 143 -3.59 5.35 0.24
CA TRP A 143 -2.77 6.47 -0.17
C TRP A 143 -3.40 7.19 -1.37
N VAL A 144 -3.22 8.50 -1.39
CA VAL A 144 -3.39 9.35 -2.57
C VAL A 144 -2.00 9.71 -3.07
N PHE A 145 -1.68 9.27 -4.27
CA PHE A 145 -0.43 9.55 -4.94
C PHE A 145 -0.62 10.57 -6.07
N ALA A 146 0.39 11.39 -6.32
CA ALA A 146 0.42 12.33 -7.45
C ALA A 146 1.81 12.41 -8.08
N ARG A 147 1.88 12.81 -9.35
CA ARG A 147 3.16 13.07 -10.04
C ARG A 147 3.83 14.36 -9.59
N GLU A 148 3.04 15.31 -9.12
CA GLU A 148 3.50 16.57 -8.53
C GLU A 148 3.36 16.55 -7.00
N PRO A 149 4.24 17.25 -6.26
CA PRO A 149 4.20 17.27 -4.79
C PRO A 149 3.02 18.08 -4.25
N LEU A 150 2.44 18.96 -5.07
CA LEU A 150 1.30 19.78 -4.69
C LEU A 150 0.09 19.39 -5.51
N MET A 151 -1.05 19.29 -4.82
CA MET A 151 -2.35 18.98 -5.41
C MET A 151 -3.34 20.05 -4.96
N ASP A 152 -4.10 20.58 -5.91
CA ASP A 152 -5.15 21.57 -5.64
C ASP A 152 -6.20 21.00 -4.68
N ALA A 153 -6.82 21.86 -3.87
CA ALA A 153 -7.77 21.44 -2.85
C ALA A 153 -9.03 20.78 -3.44
N ALA A 154 -9.54 21.28 -4.57
CA ALA A 154 -10.72 20.72 -5.24
C ALA A 154 -10.39 19.38 -5.92
N GLU A 155 -9.22 19.28 -6.55
CA GLU A 155 -8.73 18.01 -7.11
C GLU A 155 -8.54 16.97 -6.01
N TYR A 156 -7.87 17.34 -4.91
CA TYR A 156 -7.68 16.47 -3.76
C TYR A 156 -9.01 15.95 -3.19
N ALA A 157 -9.98 16.85 -2.98
CA ALA A 157 -11.30 16.47 -2.46
C ALA A 157 -12.01 15.48 -3.40
N SER A 158 -11.97 15.74 -4.72
CA SER A 158 -12.53 14.86 -5.74
C SER A 158 -11.88 13.47 -5.76
N VAL A 159 -10.55 13.41 -5.69
CA VAL A 159 -9.79 12.15 -5.69
C VAL A 159 -10.05 11.35 -4.41
N VAL A 160 -10.05 12.01 -3.25
CA VAL A 160 -10.30 11.37 -1.96
C VAL A 160 -11.72 10.80 -1.86
N GLU A 161 -12.72 11.49 -2.41
CA GLU A 161 -14.10 11.02 -2.39
C GLU A 161 -14.28 9.67 -3.11
N ARG A 162 -13.48 9.42 -4.15
CA ARG A 162 -13.50 8.17 -4.91
C ARG A 162 -13.14 6.95 -4.07
N LEU A 163 -12.42 7.10 -2.96
CA LEU A 163 -12.12 6.00 -2.04
C LEU A 163 -13.37 5.36 -1.42
N ARG A 164 -14.48 6.11 -1.29
CA ARG A 164 -15.74 5.59 -0.71
C ARG A 164 -16.28 4.39 -1.48
N ARG A 165 -16.18 4.39 -2.81
CA ARG A 165 -16.69 3.29 -3.65
C ARG A 165 -15.90 1.98 -3.46
N PHE A 166 -14.68 2.07 -2.92
CA PHE A 166 -13.86 0.92 -2.54
C PHE A 166 -14.03 0.55 -1.05
N GLY A 167 -14.91 1.24 -0.33
CA GLY A 167 -15.29 0.96 1.04
C GLY A 167 -14.36 1.53 2.11
N TYR A 168 -13.49 2.46 1.75
CA TYR A 168 -12.70 3.24 2.70
C TYR A 168 -13.53 4.42 3.23
N ASP A 169 -13.20 4.89 4.44
CA ASP A 169 -13.67 6.16 4.95
C ASP A 169 -12.66 7.27 4.65
N PRO A 170 -12.98 8.23 3.76
CA PRO A 170 -12.12 9.37 3.45
C PRO A 170 -11.65 10.19 4.65
N VAL A 171 -12.45 10.22 5.73
CA VAL A 171 -12.10 10.98 6.95
C VAL A 171 -10.88 10.39 7.65
N SER A 172 -10.55 9.12 7.38
CA SER A 172 -9.37 8.44 7.92
C SER A 172 -8.06 8.92 7.27
N LEU A 173 -8.11 9.59 6.10
CA LEU A 173 -6.91 10.11 5.47
C LEU A 173 -6.44 11.40 6.14
N LYS A 174 -5.12 11.57 6.17
CA LYS A 174 -4.44 12.82 6.50
C LYS A 174 -3.45 13.17 5.42
N ARG A 175 -3.41 14.45 5.04
CA ARG A 175 -2.47 14.96 4.06
C ARG A 175 -1.05 14.89 4.62
N VAL A 176 -0.10 14.51 3.80
CA VAL A 176 1.33 14.56 4.14
C VAL A 176 1.83 15.94 3.74
N PRO A 177 2.47 16.70 4.63
CA PRO A 177 3.11 17.95 4.25
C PRO A 177 4.22 17.72 3.24
N GLN A 178 4.16 18.43 2.12
CA GLN A 178 5.13 18.42 1.02
C GLN A 178 5.98 19.69 1.01
N VAL A 179 5.50 20.76 1.65
CA VAL A 179 6.23 22.02 1.87
C VAL A 179 6.03 22.53 3.32
N PRO A 180 6.93 23.37 3.86
CA PRO A 180 6.88 23.82 5.26
C PRO A 180 5.55 24.45 5.67
N GLU A 181 4.91 25.22 4.80
CA GLU A 181 3.68 25.98 5.08
C GLU A 181 2.48 25.07 5.37
N GLN A 182 2.55 23.81 4.96
CA GLN A 182 1.50 22.81 5.18
C GLN A 182 1.59 22.15 6.55
N GLN A 183 2.75 22.19 7.22
CA GLN A 183 2.94 21.51 8.48
C GLN A 183 2.11 22.17 9.58
N GLY A 184 1.35 21.37 10.33
CA GLY A 184 0.45 21.85 11.38
C GLY A 184 -0.88 22.45 10.89
N GLN A 185 -1.11 22.49 9.57
CA GLN A 185 -2.40 22.93 9.03
C GLN A 185 -3.50 21.89 9.23
N PRO A 186 -4.78 22.30 9.39
CA PRO A 186 -5.89 21.37 9.51
C PRO A 186 -5.95 20.35 8.37
N GLY A 187 -6.13 19.07 8.72
CA GLY A 187 -6.20 17.97 7.76
C GLY A 187 -4.85 17.38 7.33
N PHE A 188 -3.74 18.02 7.69
CA PHE A 188 -2.40 17.44 7.58
C PHE A 188 -2.04 16.61 8.82
N GLN A 189 -1.03 15.75 8.67
CA GLN A 189 -0.40 14.97 9.74
C GLN A 189 0.45 15.83 10.67
#